data_AF-R7LQP5-F1
#
_entry.id   AF-R7LQP5-F1
#
_cell.length_a   1.000
_cell.length_b   1.000
_cell.length_c   1.000
_cell.angle_alpha   90.00
_cell.angle_beta   90.00
_cell.angle_gamma   90.00
#
_symmetry.space_group_name_H-M   'P 1'
#
loop_
_entity.id
_entity.type
_entity.pdbx_description
1 polymer ?
#
loop_
_entity_poly.entity_id
_entity_poly.type
_entity_poly.pdbx_seq_one_letter_code
_entity_poly.pdbx_strand_id
1 'polypeptide(L)'
;MFIKIIFNYIIGYIRISIEGYYIERFINICRNNKIAIWNLKRDKNVKLELNVGIKELKRVAKIAKKTKCKMRITKKKGLPFLFNRYKKRKLFFAFLIAIIIILAISSNFIWNIQIVEEDKDTMENLYQDVIDSGLTIGTMKSKINTKDIINKVRLKRDDIAWMGIELKGTNAIVKVVKATAKPDIIDDEDYCNIVSDKQGIITKISAQNGTIAVKVGDTVNVGTTLINGWMEGKYTGIRYVHAKGEIQAKVWHTKSKKIPYNSTERTETGKIENKYKIKINNFEINLSKRLSKFEIYDTIVMENKFKIFSDFYLPISLIKTTNKEVKEEQKNYEIEEAKNLGIEQLQAELNNEIENKEKIVNKIINTYEKEDGVEVYVTYEVLEDIGTNEKIVF
;
A
#
# COMPACT_ATOMS: atom_id res chain seq x y z
N MET A 1 -7.21 48.48 -11.93
CA MET A 1 -7.97 48.30 -13.19
C MET A 1 -8.03 46.81 -13.61
N PHE A 2 -6.93 46.06 -13.48
CA PHE A 2 -6.86 44.60 -13.77
C PHE A 2 -7.85 43.72 -12.98
N ILE A 3 -8.00 43.92 -11.68
CA ILE A 3 -8.96 43.15 -10.87
C ILE A 3 -10.40 43.29 -11.39
N LYS A 4 -10.80 44.51 -11.78
CA LYS A 4 -12.12 44.77 -12.39
C LYS A 4 -12.29 44.08 -13.75
N ILE A 5 -11.21 43.96 -14.52
CA ILE A 5 -11.23 43.27 -15.81
C ILE A 5 -11.45 41.76 -15.59
N ILE A 6 -10.69 41.14 -14.69
CA ILE A 6 -10.84 39.72 -14.33
C ILE A 6 -12.25 39.44 -13.80
N PHE A 7 -12.74 40.30 -12.91
CA PHE A 7 -14.10 40.18 -12.36
C PHE A 7 -15.19 40.31 -13.45
N ASN A 8 -14.99 41.17 -14.44
CA ASN A 8 -15.90 41.29 -15.59
C ASN A 8 -15.83 40.10 -16.55
N TYR A 9 -14.73 39.34 -16.61
CA TYR A 9 -14.70 38.07 -17.36
C TYR A 9 -15.61 37.02 -16.72
N ILE A 10 -15.72 37.02 -15.39
CA ILE A 10 -16.58 36.10 -14.61
C ILE A 10 -18.05 36.55 -14.68
N ILE A 11 -18.35 37.79 -14.27
CA ILE A 11 -19.73 38.33 -14.21
C ILE A 11 -20.29 38.64 -15.59
N GLY A 12 -19.43 38.82 -16.59
CA GLY A 12 -19.81 39.00 -17.97
C GLY A 12 -19.57 40.40 -18.51
N TYR A 13 -19.18 40.40 -19.78
CA TYR A 13 -18.78 41.57 -20.54
C TYR A 13 -19.36 41.51 -21.95
N ILE A 14 -19.40 42.68 -22.57
CA ILE A 14 -19.93 42.87 -23.91
C ILE A 14 -18.80 43.45 -24.75
N ARG A 15 -18.60 42.89 -25.94
CA ARG A 15 -17.78 43.50 -26.98
C ARG A 15 -18.65 44.46 -27.77
N ILE A 16 -18.24 45.71 -27.83
CA ILE A 16 -18.94 46.76 -28.56
C ILE A 16 -18.03 47.28 -29.68
N SER A 17 -18.65 47.67 -30.79
CA SER A 17 -18.05 48.42 -31.88
C SER A 17 -18.57 49.85 -31.81
N ILE A 18 -17.67 50.81 -31.86
CA ILE A 18 -17.96 52.24 -31.80
C ILE A 18 -17.46 52.85 -33.11
N GLU A 19 -18.36 53.48 -33.84
CA GLU A 19 -18.07 54.11 -35.13
C GLU A 19 -18.35 55.61 -35.06
N GLY A 20 -17.38 56.44 -35.46
CA GLY A 20 -17.52 57.90 -35.51
C GLY A 20 -16.20 58.64 -35.52
N TYR A 21 -16.26 59.96 -35.69
CA TYR A 21 -15.08 60.82 -35.83
C TYR A 21 -14.40 61.17 -34.49
N TYR A 22 -15.10 61.07 -33.35
CA TYR A 22 -14.61 61.49 -32.03
C TYR A 22 -14.31 60.33 -31.06
N ILE A 23 -13.66 59.27 -31.57
CA ILE A 23 -13.37 58.05 -30.79
C ILE A 23 -12.43 58.34 -29.60
N GLU A 24 -11.45 59.23 -29.76
CA GLU A 24 -10.49 59.54 -28.70
C GLU A 24 -11.16 60.26 -27.53
N ARG A 25 -12.09 61.17 -27.85
CA ARG A 25 -12.94 61.83 -26.84
C ARG A 25 -13.79 60.82 -26.09
N PHE A 26 -14.32 59.81 -26.79
CA PHE A 26 -15.05 58.71 -26.16
C PHE A 26 -14.17 57.91 -25.17
N ILE A 27 -12.94 57.55 -25.56
CA ILE A 27 -11.98 56.83 -24.70
C ILE A 27 -11.66 57.65 -23.45
N ASN A 28 -11.38 58.95 -23.63
CA ASN A 28 -11.05 59.85 -22.53
C ASN A 28 -12.20 60.00 -21.54
N ILE A 29 -13.44 60.14 -22.01
CA ILE A 29 -14.62 60.21 -21.14
C ILE A 29 -14.84 58.88 -20.40
N CYS A 30 -14.60 57.73 -21.03
CA CYS A 30 -14.68 56.44 -20.35
C CYS A 30 -13.64 56.29 -19.24
N ARG A 31 -12.40 56.73 -19.49
CA ARG A 31 -11.32 56.73 -18.49
C ARG A 31 -11.63 57.67 -17.33
N ASN A 32 -12.14 58.88 -17.61
CA ASN A 32 -12.50 59.87 -16.59
C ASN A 32 -13.68 59.39 -15.71
N ASN A 33 -14.66 58.69 -16.29
CA ASN A 33 -15.77 58.07 -15.56
C ASN A 33 -15.39 56.75 -14.87
N LYS A 34 -14.11 56.39 -14.81
CA LYS A 34 -13.59 55.15 -14.19
C LYS A 34 -14.23 53.87 -14.77
N ILE A 35 -14.65 53.90 -16.03
CA ILE A 35 -15.21 52.75 -16.74
C ILE A 35 -14.05 51.88 -17.24
N ALA A 36 -14.03 50.62 -16.80
CA ALA A 36 -13.04 49.66 -17.26
C ALA A 36 -13.32 49.28 -18.72
N ILE A 37 -12.43 49.69 -19.62
CA ILE A 37 -12.39 49.30 -21.03
C ILE A 37 -11.10 48.53 -21.31
N TRP A 38 -11.16 47.46 -22.08
CA TRP A 38 -9.99 46.62 -22.39
C TRP A 38 -10.11 45.96 -23.77
N ASN A 39 -9.01 45.38 -24.24
CA ASN A 39 -8.91 44.71 -25.54
C ASN A 39 -9.37 45.60 -26.70
N LEU A 40 -8.83 46.83 -26.73
CA LEU A 40 -9.13 47.82 -27.74
C LEU A 40 -8.49 47.40 -29.07
N LYS A 41 -9.29 47.30 -30.14
CA LYS A 41 -8.83 47.11 -31.51
C LYS A 41 -9.37 48.24 -32.37
N ARG A 42 -8.47 49.03 -32.97
CA ARG A 42 -8.84 50.09 -33.91
C ARG A 42 -8.86 49.53 -35.32
N ASP A 43 -9.89 49.88 -36.09
CA ASP A 43 -10.02 49.54 -37.49
C ASP A 43 -10.32 50.84 -38.27
N LYS A 44 -9.42 51.19 -39.20
CA LYS A 44 -9.53 52.37 -40.09
C LYS A 44 -10.01 53.69 -39.42
N ASN A 45 -9.30 54.25 -38.44
CA ASN A 45 -9.48 55.57 -37.76
C ASN A 45 -10.90 56.02 -37.31
N VAL A 46 -11.95 55.31 -37.69
CA VAL A 46 -13.37 55.67 -37.59
C VAL A 46 -14.12 54.54 -36.89
N LYS A 47 -13.48 53.40 -36.62
CA LYS A 47 -14.05 52.27 -35.90
C LYS A 47 -13.13 51.77 -34.77
N LEU A 48 -13.73 51.56 -33.60
CA LEU A 48 -13.08 51.03 -32.41
C LEU A 48 -13.89 49.88 -31.84
N GLU A 49 -13.28 48.71 -31.72
CA GLU A 49 -13.82 47.60 -30.95
C GLU A 49 -13.20 47.55 -29.56
N LEU A 50 -14.03 47.37 -28.53
CA LEU A 50 -13.55 47.25 -27.15
C LEU A 50 -14.50 46.39 -26.31
N ASN A 51 -13.99 45.90 -25.19
CA ASN A 51 -14.77 45.18 -24.19
C ASN A 51 -15.19 46.12 -23.05
N VAL A 52 -16.44 45.99 -22.60
CA VAL A 52 -17.01 46.73 -21.46
C VAL A 52 -17.74 45.75 -20.54
N GLY A 53 -17.69 45.97 -19.23
CA GLY A 53 -18.51 45.23 -18.27
C GLY A 53 -20.01 45.42 -18.51
N ILE A 54 -20.82 44.37 -18.30
CA ILE A 54 -22.26 44.38 -18.58
C ILE A 54 -23.03 45.50 -17.84
N LYS A 55 -22.63 45.81 -16.60
CA LYS A 55 -23.25 46.84 -15.75
C LYS A 55 -23.05 48.26 -16.30
N GLU A 56 -21.97 48.48 -17.03
CA GLU A 56 -21.58 49.80 -17.55
C GLU A 56 -22.18 50.09 -18.94
N LEU A 57 -22.89 49.14 -19.56
CA LEU A 57 -23.46 49.28 -20.91
C LEU A 57 -24.32 50.54 -21.06
N LYS A 58 -25.21 50.82 -20.09
CA LYS A 58 -26.08 52.00 -20.13
C LYS A 58 -25.29 53.31 -20.07
N ARG A 59 -24.23 53.35 -19.27
CA ARG A 59 -23.35 54.52 -19.13
C ARG A 59 -22.54 54.74 -20.40
N VAL A 60 -21.98 53.67 -20.96
CA VAL A 60 -21.24 53.72 -22.22
C VAL A 60 -22.14 54.14 -23.40
N ALA A 61 -23.39 53.67 -23.45
CA ALA A 61 -24.36 54.12 -24.46
C ALA A 61 -24.64 55.64 -24.38
N LYS A 62 -24.76 56.18 -23.16
CA LYS A 62 -24.91 57.63 -22.95
C LYS A 62 -23.67 58.40 -23.41
N ILE A 63 -22.47 57.89 -23.14
CA ILE A 63 -21.21 58.52 -23.56
C ILE A 63 -21.10 58.51 -25.09
N ALA A 64 -21.40 57.38 -25.74
CA ALA A 64 -21.38 57.28 -27.21
C ALA A 64 -22.35 58.27 -27.86
N LYS A 65 -23.56 58.44 -27.31
CA LYS A 65 -24.53 59.42 -27.80
C LYS A 65 -24.02 60.86 -27.63
N LYS A 66 -23.38 61.19 -26.51
CA LYS A 66 -22.77 62.51 -26.26
C LYS A 66 -21.62 62.81 -27.22
N THR A 67 -20.84 61.81 -27.61
CA THR A 67 -19.70 61.97 -28.54
C THR A 67 -20.08 61.83 -30.00
N LYS A 68 -21.38 61.75 -30.33
CA LYS A 68 -21.90 61.51 -31.69
C LYS A 68 -21.32 60.24 -32.34
N CYS A 69 -21.00 59.22 -31.53
CA CYS A 69 -20.52 57.93 -32.00
C CYS A 69 -21.67 56.91 -32.05
N LYS A 70 -21.75 56.10 -33.11
CA LYS A 70 -22.66 54.97 -33.20
C LYS A 70 -22.09 53.78 -32.45
N MET A 71 -22.87 53.19 -31.55
CA MET A 71 -22.48 52.02 -30.78
C MET A 71 -23.26 50.79 -31.25
N ARG A 72 -22.56 49.70 -31.55
CA ARG A 72 -23.14 48.38 -31.89
C ARG A 72 -22.59 47.31 -30.97
N ILE A 73 -23.46 46.46 -30.43
CA ILE A 73 -23.03 45.30 -29.65
C ILE A 73 -22.65 44.18 -30.62
N THR A 74 -21.41 43.70 -30.58
CA THR A 74 -20.92 42.64 -31.47
C THR A 74 -20.96 41.26 -30.84
N LYS A 75 -20.56 41.12 -29.57
CA LYS A 75 -20.57 39.84 -28.84
C LYS A 75 -20.95 40.02 -27.37
N LYS A 76 -21.66 39.05 -26.81
CA LYS A 76 -22.02 38.95 -25.38
C LYS A 76 -21.33 37.72 -24.78
N LYS A 77 -20.50 37.87 -23.74
CA LYS A 77 -19.72 36.77 -23.13
C LYS A 77 -19.75 36.84 -21.60
N GLY A 78 -19.74 35.68 -20.93
CA GLY A 78 -19.70 35.56 -19.46
C GLY A 78 -20.81 34.68 -18.87
N LEU A 79 -20.75 34.45 -17.56
CA LEU A 79 -21.65 33.52 -16.85
C LEU A 79 -23.15 33.83 -17.06
N PRO A 80 -23.63 35.08 -16.94
CA PRO A 80 -25.07 35.38 -17.14
C PRO A 80 -25.56 35.10 -18.56
N PHE A 81 -24.69 35.23 -19.57
CA PHE A 81 -25.03 34.92 -20.95
C PHE A 81 -25.01 33.41 -21.22
N LEU A 82 -24.12 32.65 -20.58
CA LEU A 82 -24.22 31.19 -20.54
C LEU A 82 -25.52 30.74 -19.86
N PHE A 83 -25.83 31.26 -18.67
CA PHE A 83 -27.08 30.94 -17.96
C PHE A 83 -28.33 31.26 -18.79
N ASN A 84 -28.33 32.40 -19.50
CA ASN A 84 -29.46 32.77 -20.36
C ASN A 84 -29.56 31.92 -21.65
N ARG A 85 -28.42 31.48 -22.21
CA ARG A 85 -28.39 30.58 -23.38
C ARG A 85 -28.86 29.17 -23.05
N TYR A 86 -28.63 28.72 -21.81
CA TYR A 86 -29.02 27.40 -21.31
C TYR A 86 -30.23 27.45 -20.36
N LYS A 87 -31.05 28.51 -20.41
CA LYS A 87 -32.22 28.71 -19.52
C LYS A 87 -33.25 27.59 -19.55
N LYS A 88 -33.33 26.81 -20.64
CA LYS A 88 -34.21 25.63 -20.75
C LYS A 88 -33.63 24.38 -20.07
N ARG A 89 -32.35 24.38 -19.67
CA ARG A 89 -31.65 23.29 -18.98
C ARG A 89 -31.38 23.64 -17.51
N LYS A 90 -32.37 24.19 -16.80
CA LYS A 90 -32.25 24.49 -15.35
C LYS A 90 -31.84 23.26 -14.54
N LEU A 91 -32.38 22.09 -14.91
CA LEU A 91 -32.03 20.81 -14.33
C LEU A 91 -30.53 20.50 -14.44
N PHE A 92 -29.89 20.78 -15.58
CA PHE A 92 -28.45 20.52 -15.76
C PHE A 92 -27.59 21.30 -14.76
N PHE A 93 -27.89 22.59 -14.54
CA PHE A 93 -27.16 23.38 -13.55
C PHE A 93 -27.49 22.97 -12.11
N ALA A 94 -28.74 22.62 -11.82
CA ALA A 94 -29.12 22.08 -10.52
C ALA A 94 -28.35 20.78 -10.21
N PHE A 95 -28.27 19.86 -11.17
CA PHE A 95 -27.47 18.63 -11.06
C PHE A 95 -25.98 18.93 -10.90
N LEU A 96 -25.43 19.89 -11.66
CA LEU A 96 -24.02 20.27 -11.54
C LEU A 96 -23.71 20.81 -10.13
N ILE A 97 -24.56 21.70 -9.60
CA ILE A 97 -24.41 22.24 -8.24
C ILE A 97 -24.55 21.11 -7.20
N ALA A 98 -25.53 20.22 -7.38
CA ALA A 98 -25.73 19.07 -6.49
C ALA A 98 -24.49 18.15 -6.47
N ILE A 99 -23.90 17.84 -7.62
CA ILE A 99 -22.67 17.04 -7.72
C ILE A 99 -21.52 17.72 -6.98
N ILE A 100 -21.34 19.04 -7.13
CA ILE A 100 -20.28 19.78 -6.42
C ILE A 100 -20.49 19.70 -4.90
N ILE A 101 -21.73 19.87 -4.42
CA ILE A 101 -22.06 19.75 -2.99
C ILE A 101 -21.79 18.33 -2.49
N ILE A 102 -22.20 17.31 -3.23
CA ILE A 102 -21.96 15.90 -2.87
C ILE A 102 -20.46 15.60 -2.80
N LEU A 103 -19.67 16.09 -3.77
CA LEU A 103 -18.22 15.95 -3.75
C LEU A 103 -17.58 16.67 -2.56
N ALA A 104 -18.07 17.87 -2.21
CA ALA A 104 -17.59 18.62 -1.06
C ALA A 104 -17.89 17.89 0.26
N ILE A 105 -19.09 17.32 0.42
CA ILE A 105 -19.44 16.52 1.59
C ILE A 105 -18.57 15.25 1.63
N SER A 106 -18.49 14.54 0.51
CA SER A 106 -17.70 13.32 0.34
C SER A 106 -16.21 13.54 0.65
N SER A 107 -15.67 14.74 0.37
CA SER A 107 -14.29 15.10 0.68
C SER A 107 -13.94 15.04 2.18
N ASN A 108 -14.95 15.05 3.08
CA ASN A 108 -14.76 14.99 4.53
C ASN A 108 -14.69 13.56 5.07
N PHE A 109 -14.87 12.54 4.24
CA PHE A 109 -14.87 11.14 4.62
C PHE A 109 -13.62 10.41 4.14
N ILE A 110 -13.33 9.27 4.77
CA ILE A 110 -12.28 8.35 4.34
C ILE A 110 -12.90 7.30 3.42
N TRP A 111 -12.41 7.23 2.18
CA TRP A 111 -12.86 6.25 1.17
C TRP A 111 -11.80 5.21 0.85
N ASN A 112 -10.56 5.44 1.24
CA ASN A 112 -9.48 4.48 1.08
C ASN A 112 -8.57 4.45 2.31
N ILE A 113 -8.12 3.25 2.65
CA ILE A 113 -7.06 3.03 3.63
C ILE A 113 -5.94 2.35 2.84
N GLN A 114 -4.78 2.97 2.84
CA GLN A 114 -3.58 2.48 2.18
C GLN A 114 -2.55 2.16 3.25
N ILE A 115 -2.11 0.91 3.29
CA ILE A 115 -1.03 0.48 4.17
C ILE A 115 0.25 0.50 3.35
N VAL A 116 1.28 1.14 3.92
CA VAL A 116 2.62 1.26 3.34
C VAL A 116 3.59 0.69 4.37
N GLU A 117 4.17 -0.45 4.02
CA GLU A 117 5.19 -1.13 4.80
C GLU A 117 6.56 -0.85 4.17
N GLU A 118 7.55 -0.50 4.97
CA GLU A 118 8.91 -0.17 4.49
C GLU A 118 9.72 -1.44 4.18
N ASP A 119 9.44 -2.52 4.90
CA ASP A 119 10.04 -3.84 4.69
C ASP A 119 9.27 -4.67 3.66
N LYS A 120 9.96 -5.58 2.94
CA LYS A 120 9.37 -6.43 1.90
C LYS A 120 8.42 -7.51 2.41
N ASP A 121 8.36 -7.68 3.73
CA ASP A 121 7.66 -8.78 4.36
C ASP A 121 6.30 -8.29 4.85
N THR A 122 5.21 -8.91 4.39
CA THR A 122 3.86 -8.38 4.63
C THR A 122 3.39 -8.72 6.05
N MET A 123 2.93 -7.74 6.82
CA MET A 123 2.34 -8.00 8.12
C MET A 123 0.93 -8.62 7.98
N GLU A 124 0.78 -9.86 8.40
CA GLU A 124 -0.53 -10.52 8.39
C GLU A 124 -1.54 -9.77 9.27
N ASN A 125 -2.77 -9.63 8.77
CA ASN A 125 -3.92 -9.07 9.47
C ASN A 125 -3.84 -7.59 9.90
N LEU A 126 -2.77 -6.86 9.53
CA LEU A 126 -2.60 -5.46 9.91
C LEU A 126 -3.76 -4.56 9.45
N TYR A 127 -4.31 -4.83 8.27
CA TYR A 127 -5.49 -4.13 7.76
C TYR A 127 -6.70 -4.28 8.67
N GLN A 128 -6.91 -5.48 9.22
CA GLN A 128 -8.03 -5.75 10.12
C GLN A 128 -7.80 -5.09 11.49
N ASP A 129 -6.58 -5.14 12.02
CA ASP A 129 -6.24 -4.50 13.30
C ASP A 129 -6.47 -2.98 13.28
N VAL A 130 -6.13 -2.34 12.17
CA VAL A 130 -6.35 -0.90 11.93
C VAL A 130 -7.85 -0.56 11.86
N ILE A 131 -8.63 -1.40 11.20
CA ILE A 131 -10.09 -1.26 11.11
C ILE A 131 -10.74 -1.41 12.49
N ASP A 132 -10.38 -2.48 13.22
CA ASP A 132 -10.94 -2.80 14.53
C ASP A 132 -10.58 -1.71 15.57
N SER A 133 -9.44 -1.04 15.38
CA SER A 133 -9.01 0.08 16.23
C SER A 133 -9.80 1.37 15.98
N GLY A 134 -10.58 1.46 14.89
CA GLY A 134 -11.50 2.56 14.58
C GLY A 134 -11.21 3.31 13.28
N LEU A 135 -10.23 2.90 12.47
CA LEU A 135 -9.99 3.49 11.15
C LEU A 135 -10.81 2.77 10.09
N THR A 136 -12.09 3.14 9.96
CA THR A 136 -13.03 2.49 9.03
C THR A 136 -13.37 3.35 7.82
N ILE A 137 -13.54 2.70 6.66
CA ILE A 137 -14.04 3.34 5.43
C ILE A 137 -15.46 3.88 5.66
N GLY A 138 -15.77 5.06 5.11
CA GLY A 138 -17.05 5.75 5.28
C GLY A 138 -17.16 6.59 6.55
N THR A 139 -16.06 6.73 7.30
CA THR A 139 -16.03 7.52 8.55
C THR A 139 -15.60 8.95 8.26
N MET A 140 -16.22 9.91 8.97
CA MET A 140 -15.88 11.33 8.86
C MET A 140 -14.52 11.59 9.52
N LYS A 141 -13.64 12.33 8.84
CA LYS A 141 -12.27 12.62 9.30
C LYS A 141 -12.21 13.26 10.69
N SER A 142 -13.21 14.08 11.05
CA SER A 142 -13.28 14.74 12.36
C SER A 142 -13.56 13.79 13.53
N LYS A 143 -14.10 12.58 13.28
CA LYS A 143 -14.38 11.58 14.31
C LYS A 143 -13.18 10.68 14.62
N ILE A 144 -12.10 10.79 13.84
CA ILE A 144 -10.99 9.85 13.88
C ILE A 144 -9.86 10.47 14.68
N ASN A 145 -9.53 9.84 15.81
CA ASN A 145 -8.33 10.15 16.56
C ASN A 145 -7.19 9.22 16.12
N THR A 146 -6.32 9.72 15.25
CA THR A 146 -5.18 8.94 14.73
C THR A 146 -4.24 8.47 15.84
N LYS A 147 -4.02 9.27 16.89
CA LYS A 147 -3.13 8.91 18.00
C LYS A 147 -3.68 7.73 18.80
N ASP A 148 -4.97 7.74 19.10
CA ASP A 148 -5.61 6.65 19.85
C ASP A 148 -5.57 5.35 19.04
N ILE A 149 -5.81 5.42 17.74
CA ILE A 149 -5.75 4.26 16.84
C ILE A 149 -4.32 3.70 16.80
N ILE A 150 -3.31 4.56 16.61
CA ILE A 150 -1.90 4.14 16.62
C ILE A 150 -1.55 3.43 17.94
N ASN A 151 -1.96 4.00 19.08
CA ASN A 151 -1.68 3.41 20.38
C ASN A 151 -2.38 2.06 20.56
N LYS A 152 -3.65 1.93 20.17
CA LYS A 152 -4.37 0.64 20.24
C LYS A 152 -3.72 -0.44 19.40
N VAL A 153 -3.32 -0.12 18.17
CA VAL A 153 -2.67 -1.11 17.30
C VAL A 153 -1.30 -1.50 17.87
N ARG A 154 -0.48 -0.52 18.31
CA ARG A 154 0.83 -0.80 18.92
C ARG A 154 0.76 -1.55 20.24
N LEU A 155 -0.33 -1.42 21.01
CA LEU A 155 -0.55 -2.19 22.24
C LEU A 155 -0.94 -3.65 21.95
N LYS A 156 -1.53 -3.92 20.79
CA LYS A 156 -1.92 -5.27 20.36
C LYS A 156 -0.77 -6.02 19.67
N ARG A 157 0.25 -5.29 19.22
CA ARG A 157 1.26 -5.78 18.27
C ARG A 157 2.66 -5.34 18.67
N ASP A 158 3.44 -6.30 19.13
CA ASP A 158 4.83 -6.12 19.56
C ASP A 158 5.81 -6.06 18.37
N ASP A 159 5.35 -6.48 17.19
CA ASP A 159 6.09 -6.52 15.92
C ASP A 159 6.17 -5.16 15.20
N ILE A 160 5.66 -4.08 15.81
CA ILE A 160 5.65 -2.72 15.25
C ILE A 160 6.63 -1.80 16.00
N ALA A 161 7.73 -1.41 15.36
CA ALA A 161 8.64 -0.39 15.90
C ALA A 161 8.00 1.00 15.86
N TRP A 162 7.42 1.36 14.71
CA TRP A 162 6.83 2.66 14.49
C TRP A 162 5.61 2.57 13.58
N MET A 163 4.60 3.39 13.87
CA MET A 163 3.40 3.52 13.06
C MET A 163 2.97 4.98 12.98
N GLY A 164 2.59 5.41 11.78
CA GLY A 164 2.01 6.73 11.54
C GLY A 164 0.76 6.64 10.67
N ILE A 165 -0.25 7.46 10.97
CA ILE A 165 -1.47 7.58 10.17
C ILE A 165 -1.57 9.01 9.65
N GLU A 166 -1.57 9.17 8.32
CA GLU A 166 -1.67 10.45 7.63
C GLU A 166 -2.96 10.50 6.79
N LEU A 167 -3.79 11.53 7.01
CA LEU A 167 -5.03 11.73 6.25
C LEU A 167 -4.79 12.70 5.09
N LYS A 168 -4.68 12.19 3.86
CA LYS A 168 -4.54 12.99 2.63
C LYS A 168 -5.80 12.92 1.78
N GLY A 169 -6.51 14.04 1.64
CA GLY A 169 -7.75 14.07 0.86
C GLY A 169 -8.80 13.13 1.47
N THR A 170 -9.17 12.08 0.74
CA THR A 170 -10.08 11.01 1.21
C THR A 170 -9.35 9.67 1.43
N ASN A 171 -8.01 9.69 1.38
CA ASN A 171 -7.13 8.56 1.64
C ASN A 171 -6.54 8.65 3.05
N ALA A 172 -6.54 7.52 3.77
CA ALA A 172 -5.80 7.35 5.02
C ALA A 172 -4.57 6.48 4.74
N ILE A 173 -3.40 7.06 4.89
CA ILE A 173 -2.12 6.38 4.64
C ILE A 173 -1.57 5.94 6.00
N VAL A 174 -1.52 4.63 6.20
CA VAL A 174 -0.94 4.00 7.39
C VAL A 174 0.47 3.56 7.01
N LYS A 175 1.47 4.17 7.63
CA LYS A 175 2.88 3.81 7.44
C LYS A 175 3.32 2.99 8.64
N VAL A 176 3.95 1.86 8.40
CA VAL A 176 4.40 0.94 9.44
C VAL A 176 5.84 0.51 9.18
N VAL A 177 6.62 0.51 10.26
CA VAL A 177 8.00 0.00 10.29
C VAL A 177 8.02 -1.17 11.27
N LYS A 178 8.53 -2.32 10.82
CA LYS A 178 8.59 -3.51 11.67
C LYS A 178 9.58 -3.31 12.80
N ALA A 179 9.30 -3.92 13.94
CA ALA A 179 10.32 -4.11 14.96
C ALA A 179 11.30 -5.17 14.46
N THR A 180 12.55 -4.78 14.26
CA THR A 180 13.64 -5.76 14.31
C THR A 180 13.75 -6.25 15.73
N ALA A 181 13.82 -7.57 15.92
CA ALA A 181 14.21 -8.13 17.20
C ALA A 181 15.51 -7.42 17.59
N LYS A 182 15.50 -6.71 18.72
CA LYS A 182 16.75 -6.18 19.24
C LYS A 182 17.62 -7.42 19.46
N PRO A 183 18.83 -7.50 18.88
CA PRO A 183 19.79 -8.44 19.41
C PRO A 183 19.87 -8.15 20.90
N ASP A 184 19.88 -9.18 21.74
CA ASP A 184 20.24 -9.00 23.13
C ASP A 184 21.70 -8.52 23.12
N ILE A 185 21.89 -7.20 23.09
CA ILE A 185 23.19 -6.58 23.24
C ILE A 185 23.53 -6.76 24.71
N ILE A 186 24.07 -7.93 25.02
CA ILE A 186 24.81 -8.13 26.25
C ILE A 186 26.00 -7.19 26.14
N ASP A 187 26.09 -6.24 27.07
CA ASP A 187 27.21 -5.31 27.13
C ASP A 187 28.52 -6.11 27.15
N ASP A 188 29.55 -5.66 26.45
CA ASP A 188 30.86 -6.31 26.44
C ASP A 188 31.45 -6.40 27.88
N GLU A 189 30.97 -5.55 28.80
CA GLU A 189 31.34 -5.59 30.23
C GLU A 189 30.57 -6.62 31.07
N ASP A 190 29.42 -7.12 30.60
CA ASP A 190 28.64 -8.12 31.33
C ASP A 190 29.30 -9.51 31.26
N TYR A 191 29.25 -10.24 32.38
CA TYR A 191 29.68 -11.64 32.42
C TYR A 191 28.60 -12.54 31.79
N CYS A 192 28.97 -13.29 30.76
CA CYS A 192 28.06 -14.15 30.01
C CYS A 192 28.68 -15.51 29.72
N ASN A 193 27.83 -16.53 29.71
CA ASN A 193 28.11 -17.84 29.16
C ASN A 193 27.79 -17.84 27.65
N ILE A 194 28.33 -18.81 26.93
CA ILE A 194 27.81 -19.20 25.62
C ILE A 194 27.02 -20.49 25.81
N VAL A 195 25.74 -20.47 25.46
CA VAL A 195 24.83 -21.61 25.51
C VAL A 195 24.40 -22.03 24.10
N SER A 196 23.94 -23.26 23.98
CA SER A 196 23.46 -23.85 22.74
C SER A 196 22.06 -23.33 22.37
N ASP A 197 21.90 -22.75 21.17
CA ASP A 197 20.59 -22.37 20.63
C ASP A 197 19.88 -23.53 19.88
N LYS A 198 20.65 -24.56 19.49
CA LYS A 198 20.21 -25.71 18.68
C LYS A 198 20.77 -27.02 19.19
N GLN A 199 19.98 -28.08 19.09
CA GLN A 199 20.45 -29.43 19.36
C GLN A 199 21.41 -29.93 18.27
N GLY A 200 22.53 -30.56 18.66
CA GLY A 200 23.50 -31.08 17.70
C GLY A 200 24.66 -31.84 18.33
N ILE A 201 25.55 -32.36 17.49
CA ILE A 201 26.83 -32.96 17.92
C ILE A 201 27.97 -32.00 17.63
N ILE A 202 28.77 -31.69 18.64
CA ILE A 202 29.86 -30.72 18.51
C ILE A 202 30.98 -31.28 17.62
N THR A 203 31.38 -30.51 16.62
CA THR A 203 32.44 -30.88 15.67
C THR A 203 33.70 -30.04 15.83
N LYS A 204 33.56 -28.76 16.23
CA LYS A 204 34.68 -27.86 16.44
C LYS A 204 34.37 -26.87 17.56
N ILE A 205 35.35 -26.65 18.42
CA ILE A 205 35.28 -25.67 19.51
C ILE A 205 36.44 -24.70 19.34
N SER A 206 36.15 -23.39 19.34
CA SER A 206 37.15 -22.33 19.31
C SER A 206 36.81 -21.29 20.37
N ALA A 207 37.36 -21.45 21.56
CA ALA A 207 37.18 -20.49 22.66
C ALA A 207 38.33 -19.46 22.68
N GLN A 208 37.97 -18.17 22.69
CA GLN A 208 38.90 -17.06 22.90
C GLN A 208 38.94 -16.64 24.37
N ASN A 209 37.76 -16.53 25.02
CA ASN A 209 37.60 -16.20 26.44
C ASN A 209 36.57 -17.13 27.10
N GLY A 210 36.81 -17.52 28.36
CA GLY A 210 35.95 -18.42 29.13
C GLY A 210 36.47 -19.85 29.20
N THR A 211 35.78 -20.70 29.96
CA THR A 211 36.17 -22.12 30.15
C THR A 211 35.25 -23.04 29.37
N ILE A 212 35.81 -23.83 28.48
CA ILE A 212 35.08 -24.81 27.66
C ILE A 212 34.38 -25.83 28.57
N ALA A 213 33.06 -25.97 28.42
CA ALA A 213 32.23 -26.88 29.22
C ALA A 213 32.00 -28.24 28.53
N VAL A 214 32.24 -28.32 27.23
CA VAL A 214 31.86 -29.43 26.35
C VAL A 214 33.06 -29.94 25.54
N LYS A 215 32.97 -31.13 24.96
CA LYS A 215 34.02 -31.74 24.14
C LYS A 215 33.52 -32.00 22.72
N VAL A 216 34.46 -32.08 21.77
CA VAL A 216 34.16 -32.52 20.41
C VAL A 216 33.62 -33.95 20.47
N GLY A 217 32.46 -34.17 19.85
CA GLY A 217 31.71 -35.42 19.91
C GLY A 217 30.55 -35.43 20.91
N ASP A 218 30.45 -34.44 21.81
CA ASP A 218 29.33 -34.37 22.76
C ASP A 218 28.03 -33.99 22.03
N THR A 219 26.93 -34.59 22.48
CA THR A 219 25.57 -34.21 22.05
C THR A 219 25.03 -33.15 22.99
N VAL A 220 24.62 -32.02 22.44
CA VAL A 220 24.08 -30.88 23.19
C VAL A 220 22.64 -30.61 22.81
N ASN A 221 21.85 -30.17 23.79
CA ASN A 221 20.47 -29.70 23.60
C ASN A 221 20.41 -28.17 23.74
N VAL A 222 19.30 -27.58 23.31
CA VAL A 222 19.02 -26.15 23.51
C VAL A 222 19.16 -25.80 25.00
N GLY A 223 19.91 -24.75 25.31
CA GLY A 223 20.22 -24.29 26.67
C GLY A 223 21.45 -24.94 27.32
N THR A 224 22.10 -25.91 26.67
CA THR A 224 23.34 -26.50 27.23
C THR A 224 24.47 -25.46 27.21
N THR A 225 25.13 -25.24 28.34
CA THR A 225 26.32 -24.38 28.42
C THR A 225 27.48 -24.97 27.61
N LEU A 226 27.99 -24.21 26.64
CA LEU A 226 29.10 -24.57 25.75
C LEU A 226 30.42 -23.98 26.26
N ILE A 227 30.42 -22.70 26.61
CA ILE A 227 31.56 -22.00 27.22
C ILE A 227 31.06 -21.26 28.45
N ASN A 228 31.67 -21.53 29.59
CA ASN A 228 31.39 -20.81 30.82
C ASN A 228 32.03 -19.41 30.80
N GLY A 229 31.30 -18.42 31.28
CA GLY A 229 31.76 -17.04 31.52
C GLY A 229 32.63 -16.88 32.76
N TRP A 230 33.48 -17.87 33.04
CA TRP A 230 34.49 -17.80 34.07
C TRP A 230 35.76 -18.52 33.63
N MET A 231 36.89 -18.13 34.21
CA MET A 231 38.20 -18.76 33.99
C MET A 231 38.87 -18.96 35.34
N GLU A 232 39.44 -20.14 35.55
CA GLU A 232 40.22 -20.44 36.74
C GLU A 232 41.70 -20.20 36.48
N GLY A 233 42.28 -19.21 37.16
CA GLY A 233 43.70 -18.94 37.10
C GLY A 233 44.45 -19.74 38.16
N LYS A 234 45.55 -20.39 37.77
CA LYS A 234 46.39 -21.26 38.62
C LYS A 234 46.80 -20.65 39.98
N TYR A 235 46.86 -19.32 40.07
CA TYR A 235 47.25 -18.59 41.29
C TYR A 235 46.25 -17.50 41.72
N THR A 236 45.16 -17.29 40.97
CA THR A 236 44.25 -16.14 41.14
C THR A 236 42.81 -16.53 41.43
N GLY A 237 42.47 -17.83 41.42
CA GLY A 237 41.09 -18.30 41.62
C GLY A 237 40.20 -18.06 40.39
N ILE A 238 38.88 -18.17 40.59
CA ILE A 238 37.87 -18.02 39.55
C ILE A 238 37.66 -16.53 39.24
N ARG A 239 37.80 -16.16 37.98
CA ARG A 239 37.49 -14.82 37.46
C ARG A 239 36.35 -14.92 36.45
N TYR A 240 35.30 -14.13 36.64
CA TYR A 240 34.22 -14.00 35.66
C TYR A 240 34.67 -13.17 34.45
N VAL A 241 34.23 -13.59 33.27
CA VAL A 241 34.54 -12.97 31.99
C VAL A 241 33.33 -13.04 31.06
N HIS A 242 33.33 -12.17 30.05
CA HIS A 242 32.46 -12.32 28.90
C HIS A 242 33.00 -13.49 28.04
N ALA A 243 32.30 -14.62 28.01
CA ALA A 243 32.70 -15.76 27.18
C ALA A 243 32.69 -15.34 25.70
N LYS A 244 33.76 -15.66 24.96
CA LYS A 244 33.87 -15.42 23.52
C LYS A 244 34.40 -16.67 22.85
N GLY A 245 33.71 -17.16 21.85
CA GLY A 245 34.11 -18.34 21.09
C GLY A 245 33.05 -18.76 20.08
N GLU A 246 33.46 -19.59 19.13
CA GLU A 246 32.60 -20.19 18.11
C GLU A 246 32.54 -21.70 18.36
N ILE A 247 31.34 -22.26 18.35
CA ILE A 247 31.13 -23.71 18.51
C ILE A 247 30.34 -24.19 17.30
N GLN A 248 31.01 -24.96 16.44
CA GLN A 248 30.34 -25.60 15.32
C GLN A 248 29.82 -26.97 15.75
N ALA A 249 28.57 -27.25 15.42
CA ALA A 249 27.94 -28.53 15.61
C ALA A 249 27.28 -29.02 14.31
N LYS A 250 27.14 -30.34 14.21
CA LYS A 250 26.29 -30.98 13.22
C LYS A 250 24.85 -30.94 13.74
N VAL A 251 23.99 -30.22 13.02
CA VAL A 251 22.56 -30.07 13.27
C VAL A 251 21.78 -30.83 12.19
N TRP A 252 20.68 -31.47 12.55
CA TRP A 252 19.81 -32.20 11.62
C TRP A 252 18.56 -31.41 11.29
N HIS A 253 18.35 -31.14 10.01
CA HIS A 253 17.10 -30.57 9.49
C HIS A 253 16.31 -31.67 8.80
N THR A 254 15.25 -32.15 9.45
CA THR A 254 14.40 -33.23 8.94
C THR A 254 13.04 -32.69 8.51
N LYS A 255 12.63 -33.05 7.30
CA LYS A 255 11.25 -32.86 6.81
C LYS A 255 10.67 -34.19 6.35
N SER A 256 9.37 -34.33 6.47
CA SER A 256 8.64 -35.55 6.12
C SER A 256 7.38 -35.23 5.36
N LYS A 257 7.04 -36.04 4.37
CA LYS A 257 5.81 -35.91 3.58
C LYS A 257 5.29 -37.28 3.16
N LYS A 258 3.98 -37.44 3.22
CA LYS A 258 3.29 -38.62 2.67
C LYS A 258 2.80 -38.29 1.27
N ILE A 259 3.19 -39.12 0.29
CA ILE A 259 2.74 -39.03 -1.10
C ILE A 259 1.73 -40.17 -1.33
N PRO A 260 0.43 -39.88 -1.48
CA PRO A 260 -0.57 -40.92 -1.73
C PRO A 260 -0.41 -41.51 -3.14
N TYR A 261 -0.67 -42.81 -3.30
CA TYR A 261 -0.64 -43.44 -4.64
C TYR A 261 -1.71 -42.88 -5.57
N ASN A 262 -2.89 -42.60 -5.01
CA ASN A 262 -3.99 -41.99 -5.74
C ASN A 262 -4.15 -40.56 -5.23
N SER A 263 -3.82 -39.59 -6.07
CA SER A 263 -3.93 -38.17 -5.77
C SER A 263 -4.89 -37.50 -6.73
N THR A 264 -5.74 -36.61 -6.21
CA THR A 264 -6.56 -35.74 -7.04
C THR A 264 -5.78 -34.45 -7.28
N GLU A 265 -5.23 -34.29 -8.48
CA GLU A 265 -4.58 -33.05 -8.88
C GLU A 265 -5.59 -32.09 -9.51
N ARG A 266 -5.50 -30.82 -9.11
CA ARG A 266 -6.29 -29.73 -9.67
C ARG A 266 -5.49 -29.05 -10.78
N THR A 267 -5.94 -29.19 -12.03
CA THR A 267 -5.29 -28.56 -13.20
C THR A 267 -6.17 -27.45 -13.78
N GLU A 268 -5.58 -26.28 -14.03
CA GLU A 268 -6.30 -25.16 -14.67
C GLU A 268 -6.60 -25.52 -16.14
N THR A 269 -7.86 -25.42 -16.58
CA THR A 269 -8.22 -25.72 -17.98
C THR A 269 -7.89 -24.60 -18.96
N GLY A 270 -7.51 -23.42 -18.43
CA GLY A 270 -7.34 -22.18 -19.19
C GLY A 270 -8.63 -21.44 -19.50
N LYS A 271 -9.82 -22.00 -19.20
CA LYS A 271 -11.08 -21.25 -19.37
C LYS A 271 -11.29 -20.27 -18.24
N ILE A 272 -11.65 -19.04 -18.60
CA ILE A 272 -11.81 -17.93 -17.65
C ILE A 272 -13.16 -17.26 -17.86
N GLU A 273 -13.86 -16.98 -16.77
CA GLU A 273 -15.09 -16.20 -16.74
C GLU A 273 -14.89 -14.94 -15.88
N ASN A 274 -15.16 -13.76 -16.46
CA ASN A 274 -15.07 -12.48 -15.75
C ASN A 274 -16.47 -11.95 -15.41
N LYS A 275 -16.67 -11.57 -14.16
CA LYS A 275 -17.87 -10.88 -13.67
C LYS A 275 -17.51 -9.56 -13.06
N TYR A 276 -18.44 -8.62 -13.16
CA TYR A 276 -18.25 -7.26 -12.69
C TYR A 276 -19.36 -6.90 -11.70
N LYS A 277 -18.96 -6.22 -10.62
CA LYS A 277 -19.88 -5.58 -9.66
C LYS A 277 -19.44 -4.15 -9.45
N ILE A 278 -20.39 -3.25 -9.27
CA ILE A 278 -20.12 -1.88 -8.83
C ILE A 278 -20.43 -1.83 -7.34
N LYS A 279 -19.46 -1.45 -6.53
CA LYS A 279 -19.64 -1.24 -5.08
C LYS A 279 -19.62 0.25 -4.79
N ILE A 280 -20.65 0.72 -4.09
CA ILE A 280 -20.79 2.10 -3.61
C ILE A 280 -20.88 2.04 -2.09
N ASN A 281 -19.75 2.22 -1.40
CA ASN A 281 -19.63 1.99 0.04
C ASN A 281 -20.13 0.58 0.45
N ASN A 282 -21.24 0.49 1.18
CA ASN A 282 -21.86 -0.77 1.61
C ASN A 282 -22.90 -1.34 0.63
N PHE A 283 -23.17 -0.64 -0.47
CA PHE A 283 -24.13 -1.09 -1.48
C PHE A 283 -23.40 -1.74 -2.65
N GLU A 284 -23.84 -2.94 -3.04
CA GLU A 284 -23.27 -3.66 -4.18
C GLU A 284 -24.31 -3.88 -5.27
N ILE A 285 -23.91 -3.60 -6.51
CA ILE A 285 -24.74 -3.78 -7.70
C ILE A 285 -24.03 -4.79 -8.61
N ASN A 286 -24.58 -5.99 -8.69
CA ASN A 286 -24.10 -7.04 -9.59
C ASN A 286 -24.47 -6.68 -11.04
N LEU A 287 -23.47 -6.51 -11.92
CA LEU A 287 -23.73 -6.27 -13.34
C LEU A 287 -24.08 -7.58 -14.07
N SER A 288 -23.59 -8.71 -13.57
CA SER A 288 -23.99 -10.05 -14.02
C SER A 288 -24.95 -10.67 -13.02
N LYS A 289 -26.12 -11.13 -13.50
CA LYS A 289 -27.13 -11.84 -12.69
C LYS A 289 -27.00 -13.37 -12.73
N ARG A 290 -26.05 -13.91 -13.51
CA ARG A 290 -25.90 -15.36 -13.69
C ARG A 290 -24.81 -15.92 -12.78
N LEU A 291 -25.05 -17.11 -12.22
CA LEU A 291 -24.05 -17.91 -11.53
C LEU A 291 -22.97 -18.39 -12.50
N SER A 292 -21.84 -18.89 -11.97
CA SER A 292 -20.78 -19.38 -12.84
C SER A 292 -21.23 -20.64 -13.55
N LYS A 293 -20.75 -20.84 -14.77
CA LYS A 293 -21.04 -22.06 -15.56
C LYS A 293 -20.07 -23.19 -15.25
N PHE A 294 -18.99 -22.90 -14.54
CA PHE A 294 -17.98 -23.88 -14.17
C PHE A 294 -18.44 -24.65 -12.94
N GLU A 295 -18.22 -25.96 -12.95
CA GLU A 295 -18.55 -26.85 -11.84
C GLU A 295 -17.50 -26.72 -10.73
N ILE A 296 -16.21 -26.76 -11.10
CA ILE A 296 -15.07 -26.55 -10.21
C ILE A 296 -14.26 -25.37 -10.75
N TYR A 297 -13.98 -24.38 -9.90
CA TYR A 297 -13.22 -23.20 -10.29
C TYR A 297 -12.60 -22.50 -9.09
N ASP A 298 -11.49 -21.82 -9.35
CA ASP A 298 -10.90 -20.88 -8.39
C ASP A 298 -11.36 -19.46 -8.70
N THR A 299 -11.63 -18.69 -7.64
CA THR A 299 -12.13 -17.33 -7.74
C THR A 299 -11.10 -16.32 -7.28
N ILE A 300 -10.76 -15.40 -8.17
CA ILE A 300 -9.90 -14.25 -7.88
C ILE A 300 -10.75 -12.99 -7.87
N VAL A 301 -10.77 -12.28 -6.75
CA VAL A 301 -11.52 -11.02 -6.60
C VAL A 301 -10.55 -9.85 -6.59
N MET A 302 -10.75 -8.90 -7.49
CA MET A 302 -9.96 -7.67 -7.58
C MET A 302 -10.88 -6.47 -7.43
N GLU A 303 -10.58 -5.59 -6.47
CA GLU A 303 -11.32 -4.35 -6.26
C GLU A 303 -10.53 -3.14 -6.78
N ASN A 304 -11.05 -2.51 -7.84
CA ASN A 304 -10.47 -1.29 -8.40
C ASN A 304 -11.22 -0.07 -7.90
N LYS A 305 -10.61 0.69 -6.99
CA LYS A 305 -11.20 1.93 -6.45
C LYS A 305 -10.96 3.10 -7.42
N PHE A 306 -12.00 3.89 -7.65
CA PHE A 306 -11.88 5.08 -8.49
C PHE A 306 -11.24 6.22 -7.69
N LYS A 307 -10.20 6.84 -8.26
CA LYS A 307 -9.58 8.06 -7.71
C LYS A 307 -9.61 9.17 -8.75
N ILE A 308 -9.85 10.40 -8.28
CA ILE A 308 -9.66 11.63 -9.04
C ILE A 308 -8.36 12.25 -8.53
N PHE A 309 -7.49 12.73 -9.42
CA PHE A 309 -6.17 13.25 -9.03
C PHE A 309 -5.32 12.20 -8.27
N SER A 310 -4.51 12.60 -7.27
CA SER A 310 -3.62 11.69 -6.53
C SER A 310 -4.33 10.89 -5.44
N ASP A 311 -4.94 11.59 -4.47
CA ASP A 311 -5.40 11.02 -3.19
C ASP A 311 -6.90 11.21 -2.93
N PHE A 312 -7.66 11.63 -3.95
CA PHE A 312 -9.10 11.78 -3.84
C PHE A 312 -9.81 10.52 -4.35
N TYR A 313 -9.90 9.53 -3.47
CA TYR A 313 -10.70 8.33 -3.69
C TYR A 313 -12.20 8.65 -3.60
N LEU A 314 -12.96 8.08 -4.53
CA LEU A 314 -14.41 8.15 -4.53
C LEU A 314 -14.99 6.97 -3.75
N PRO A 315 -16.22 7.09 -3.21
CA PRO A 315 -16.94 5.99 -2.54
C PRO A 315 -17.42 4.90 -3.52
N ILE A 316 -16.78 4.75 -4.68
CA ILE A 316 -17.19 3.87 -5.77
C ILE A 316 -15.98 3.01 -6.17
N SER A 317 -16.20 1.71 -6.29
CA SER A 317 -15.21 0.75 -6.81
C SER A 317 -15.84 -0.22 -7.81
N LEU A 318 -15.01 -0.70 -8.73
CA LEU A 318 -15.34 -1.76 -9.67
C LEU A 318 -14.68 -3.05 -9.20
N ILE A 319 -15.50 -4.01 -8.78
CA ILE A 319 -15.03 -5.34 -8.39
C ILE A 319 -15.07 -6.23 -9.62
N LYS A 320 -13.92 -6.76 -10.01
CA LYS A 320 -13.78 -7.81 -11.03
C LYS A 320 -13.56 -9.15 -10.34
N THR A 321 -14.50 -10.06 -10.54
CA THR A 321 -14.39 -11.46 -10.11
C THR A 321 -13.99 -12.30 -11.31
N THR A 322 -12.83 -12.96 -11.24
CA THR A 322 -12.31 -13.85 -12.28
C THR A 322 -12.45 -15.28 -11.77
N ASN A 323 -13.31 -16.06 -12.39
CA ASN A 323 -13.41 -17.49 -12.14
C ASN A 323 -12.55 -18.22 -13.17
N LYS A 324 -11.62 -19.04 -12.71
CA LYS A 324 -10.81 -19.91 -13.56
C LYS A 324 -11.31 -21.34 -13.41
N GLU A 325 -11.73 -21.95 -14.51
CA GLU A 325 -12.18 -23.34 -14.49
C GLU A 325 -11.00 -24.27 -14.18
N VAL A 326 -11.25 -25.21 -13.27
CA VAL A 326 -10.30 -26.22 -12.84
C VAL A 326 -10.91 -27.58 -13.11
N LYS A 327 -10.06 -28.55 -13.46
CA LYS A 327 -10.43 -29.96 -13.51
C LYS A 327 -9.68 -30.70 -12.42
N GLU A 328 -10.37 -31.67 -11.85
CA GLU A 328 -9.77 -32.65 -10.95
C GLU A 328 -9.44 -33.89 -11.78
N GLU A 329 -8.16 -34.23 -11.84
CA GLU A 329 -7.67 -35.43 -12.50
C GLU A 329 -7.10 -36.36 -11.44
N GLN A 330 -7.52 -37.62 -11.47
CA GLN A 330 -6.90 -38.64 -10.64
C GLN A 330 -5.57 -39.03 -11.26
N LYS A 331 -4.48 -38.76 -10.54
CA LYS A 331 -3.17 -39.30 -10.85
C LYS A 331 -2.90 -40.48 -9.94
N ASN A 332 -2.44 -41.54 -10.59
CA ASN A 332 -1.95 -42.73 -9.92
C ASN A 332 -0.44 -42.72 -10.08
N TYR A 333 0.29 -42.70 -8.98
CA TYR A 333 1.74 -42.79 -8.98
C TYR A 333 2.17 -44.23 -8.74
N GLU A 334 3.16 -44.68 -9.50
CA GLU A 334 3.89 -45.88 -9.12
C GLU A 334 4.75 -45.63 -7.87
N ILE A 335 5.16 -46.69 -7.19
CA ILE A 335 5.92 -46.60 -5.92
C ILE A 335 7.19 -45.75 -6.08
N GLU A 336 7.96 -45.98 -7.14
CA GLU A 336 9.19 -45.25 -7.41
C GLU A 336 8.93 -43.79 -7.80
N GLU A 337 7.85 -43.51 -8.52
CA GLU A 337 7.45 -42.14 -8.86
C GLU A 337 7.05 -41.36 -7.62
N ALA A 338 6.26 -41.96 -6.71
CA ALA A 338 5.86 -41.35 -5.45
C ALA A 338 7.06 -41.06 -4.54
N LYS A 339 8.05 -41.98 -4.47
CA LYS A 339 9.31 -41.77 -3.75
C LYS A 339 10.08 -40.59 -4.30
N ASN A 340 10.35 -40.57 -5.61
CA ASN A 340 11.13 -39.51 -6.24
C ASN A 340 10.46 -38.14 -6.11
N LEU A 341 9.14 -38.08 -6.31
CA LEU A 341 8.36 -36.85 -6.14
C LEU A 341 8.47 -36.31 -4.70
N GLY A 342 8.32 -37.17 -3.70
CA GLY A 342 8.46 -36.77 -2.30
C GLY A 342 9.86 -36.29 -1.97
N ILE A 343 10.90 -36.97 -2.50
CA ILE A 343 12.29 -36.57 -2.31
C ILE A 343 12.55 -35.19 -2.93
N GLU A 344 12.15 -34.96 -4.18
CA GLU A 344 12.37 -33.68 -4.86
C GLU A 344 11.69 -32.52 -4.15
N GLN A 345 10.43 -32.70 -3.73
CA GLN A 345 9.68 -31.67 -3.01
C GLN A 345 10.34 -31.32 -1.67
N LEU A 346 10.69 -32.33 -0.87
CA LEU A 346 11.32 -32.12 0.44
C LEU A 346 12.73 -31.54 0.33
N GLN A 347 13.50 -31.93 -0.69
CA GLN A 347 14.80 -31.33 -0.96
C GLN A 347 14.67 -29.87 -1.38
N ALA A 348 13.67 -29.51 -2.20
CA ALA A 348 13.42 -28.13 -2.58
C ALA A 348 13.06 -27.26 -1.36
N GLU A 349 12.22 -27.76 -0.45
CA GLU A 349 11.88 -27.09 0.81
C GLU A 349 13.13 -26.87 1.68
N LEU A 350 13.92 -27.92 1.95
CA LEU A 350 15.14 -27.83 2.75
C LEU A 350 16.21 -26.91 2.11
N ASN A 351 16.35 -26.93 0.78
CA ASN A 351 17.29 -26.07 0.06
C ASN A 351 16.90 -24.58 0.09
N ASN A 352 15.64 -24.25 0.37
CA ASN A 352 15.18 -22.87 0.55
C ASN A 352 15.34 -22.41 2.01
N GLU A 353 15.28 -23.34 2.98
CA GLU A 353 15.45 -23.05 4.41
C GLU A 353 16.93 -22.88 4.81
N ILE A 354 17.83 -23.66 4.20
CA ILE A 354 19.26 -23.62 4.53
C ILE A 354 19.99 -22.56 3.70
N GLU A 355 20.41 -21.47 4.36
CA GLU A 355 21.09 -20.34 3.71
C GLU A 355 22.44 -20.72 3.08
N ASN A 356 23.26 -21.51 3.78
CA ASN A 356 24.59 -21.89 3.32
C ASN A 356 24.67 -23.38 2.94
N LYS A 357 24.50 -23.64 1.66
CA LYS A 357 24.49 -24.99 1.08
C LYS A 357 25.86 -25.70 1.14
N GLU A 358 26.96 -24.96 1.25
CA GLU A 358 28.31 -25.53 1.33
C GLU A 358 28.58 -26.21 2.69
N LYS A 359 27.77 -25.89 3.71
CA LYS A 359 27.87 -26.48 5.05
C LYS A 359 27.07 -27.78 5.21
N ILE A 360 26.37 -28.24 4.16
CA ILE A 360 25.65 -29.52 4.18
C ILE A 360 26.68 -30.64 4.06
N VAL A 361 26.82 -31.44 5.12
CA VAL A 361 27.79 -32.54 5.21
C VAL A 361 27.22 -33.84 4.68
N ASN A 362 25.92 -34.06 4.89
CA ASN A 362 25.28 -35.31 4.50
C ASN A 362 23.79 -35.11 4.20
N LYS A 363 23.24 -36.01 3.37
CA LYS A 363 21.82 -36.08 3.04
C LYS A 363 21.34 -37.51 3.25
N ILE A 364 20.43 -37.69 4.18
CA ILE A 364 19.87 -39.00 4.53
C ILE A 364 18.43 -39.02 4.05
N ILE A 365 18.07 -40.04 3.27
CA ILE A 365 16.74 -40.23 2.72
C ILE A 365 16.22 -41.57 3.23
N ASN A 366 15.09 -41.53 3.93
CA ASN A 366 14.38 -42.73 4.37
C ASN A 366 13.00 -42.73 3.73
N THR A 367 12.60 -43.86 3.16
CA THR A 367 11.26 -44.03 2.58
C THR A 367 10.59 -45.25 3.19
N TYR A 368 9.31 -45.12 3.53
CA TYR A 368 8.51 -46.17 4.12
C TYR A 368 7.24 -46.35 3.29
N GLU A 369 7.08 -47.53 2.71
CA GLU A 369 5.91 -47.90 1.94
C GLU A 369 4.72 -48.20 2.87
N LYS A 370 3.53 -47.69 2.52
CA LYS A 370 2.26 -47.91 3.20
C LYS A 370 1.19 -48.28 2.17
N GLU A 371 0.08 -48.85 2.61
CA GLU A 371 -1.00 -49.29 1.70
C GLU A 371 -1.59 -48.17 0.84
N ASP A 372 -1.61 -46.93 1.35
CA ASP A 372 -2.23 -45.78 0.71
C ASP A 372 -1.21 -44.75 0.18
N GLY A 373 0.10 -45.05 0.22
CA GLY A 373 1.15 -44.17 -0.31
C GLY A 373 2.53 -44.44 0.28
N VAL A 374 3.47 -43.51 0.04
CA VAL A 374 4.84 -43.58 0.57
C VAL A 374 5.10 -42.41 1.51
N GLU A 375 5.61 -42.71 2.69
CA GLU A 375 6.18 -41.70 3.60
C GLU A 375 7.65 -41.49 3.27
N VAL A 376 8.02 -40.25 2.92
CA VAL A 376 9.39 -39.86 2.63
C VAL A 376 9.89 -38.94 3.74
N TYR A 377 11.09 -39.23 4.25
CA TYR A 377 11.81 -38.42 5.21
C TYR A 377 13.14 -38.02 4.59
N VAL A 378 13.41 -36.72 4.51
CA VAL A 378 14.70 -36.18 4.06
C VAL A 378 15.32 -35.43 5.23
N THR A 379 16.55 -35.81 5.59
CA THR A 379 17.33 -35.18 6.65
C THR A 379 18.63 -34.63 6.10
N TYR A 380 18.87 -33.34 6.28
CA TYR A 380 20.15 -32.71 5.96
C TYR A 380 20.97 -32.55 7.24
N GLU A 381 22.21 -33.02 7.21
CA GLU A 381 23.19 -32.76 8.27
C GLU A 381 23.98 -31.50 7.90
N VAL A 382 23.85 -30.45 8.69
CA VAL A 382 24.45 -29.13 8.40
C VAL A 382 25.39 -28.72 9.52
N LEU A 383 26.57 -28.20 9.16
CA LEU A 383 27.48 -27.58 10.11
C LEU A 383 27.02 -26.16 10.39
N GLU A 384 26.62 -25.89 11.62
CA GLU A 384 26.13 -24.58 12.04
C GLU A 384 26.88 -24.13 13.29
N ASP A 385 27.03 -22.81 13.44
CA ASP A 385 27.36 -22.25 14.75
C ASP A 385 26.11 -22.31 15.61
N ILE A 386 26.26 -22.82 16.82
CA ILE A 386 25.16 -23.04 17.76
C ILE A 386 25.31 -22.19 19.04
N GLY A 387 26.29 -21.30 19.09
CA GLY A 387 26.56 -20.47 20.26
C GLY A 387 25.71 -19.21 20.30
N THR A 388 24.99 -19.01 21.41
CA THR A 388 24.38 -17.73 21.77
C THR A 388 24.78 -17.30 23.18
N ASN A 389 24.87 -15.99 23.41
CA ASN A 389 25.29 -15.46 24.70
C ASN A 389 24.14 -15.50 25.72
N GLU A 390 24.42 -15.95 26.94
CA GLU A 390 23.49 -15.96 28.08
C GLU A 390 24.11 -15.25 29.28
N LYS A 391 23.46 -14.21 29.79
CA LYS A 391 23.97 -13.41 30.91
C LYS A 391 24.00 -14.24 32.21
N ILE A 392 25.11 -14.15 32.95
CA ILE A 392 25.21 -14.75 34.29
C ILE A 392 24.43 -13.88 35.27
N VAL A 393 23.43 -14.46 35.94
CA VAL A 393 22.69 -13.83 37.04
C VAL A 393 23.31 -14.29 38.35
N PHE A 394 23.72 -13.34 39.19
CA PHE A 394 24.33 -13.58 40.50
C PHE A 394 23.30 -13.68 41.62
#